data_AF-A0A3N5UNF1-F1
#
_entry.id   AF-A0A3N5UNF1-F1
#
_cell.length_a   1.000
_cell.length_b   1.000
_cell.length_c   1.000
_cell.angle_alpha   90.00
_cell.angle_beta   90.00
_cell.angle_gamma   90.00
#
_symmetry.space_group_name_H-M   'P 1'
#
loop_
_entity.id
_entity.type
_entity.pdbx_description
1 polymer ?
#
loop_
_entity_poly.entity_id
_entity_poly.type
_entity_poly.pdbx_seq_one_letter_code
_entity_poly.pdbx_strand_id
1 'polypeptide(L)'
;MPLPGEWLQRGAVLTPPDKKPKWFNLRWPRALRNIWLQNISFLLLALFSSVLLTTPNITGIVLAAMFFAAIGLSTVFERRAFCRYLCPVGGFIGLYSQTAPLELRIKDKQVCAACEGKPCYNGSANGYGCPWDVFPAGLTKNTYCGLCMECLRTCPHDNIAVNLRPFSADLAKPSARMDEAFKSFIMLGSALIYAGVLLGPWGALKDAAYNVGTSSWFIYAAIFLGIIFVGMPALFALCVTRFENLNAFKKRFATLSTALIPLGLMFWVAFSLSFVLTNATYILASLSDPLGLGWDLFGTASAVWQPMLTSILAPGQTLALVGGLIWSARTAQKAANEAKTSSIPVIVYCFIATVVMFWLLL
;
A
#
# COMPACT_ATOMS: atom_id res chain seq x y z
N MET A 1 -12.29 5.55 12.79
CA MET A 1 -12.87 6.89 13.04
C MET A 1 -13.19 7.56 11.70
N PRO A 2 -14.33 8.27 11.57
CA PRO A 2 -14.60 9.06 10.38
C PRO A 2 -13.60 10.21 10.30
N LEU A 3 -13.11 10.51 9.09
CA LEU A 3 -12.27 11.69 8.89
C LEU A 3 -13.12 12.96 9.12
N PRO A 4 -12.52 14.10 9.54
CA PRO A 4 -13.24 15.37 9.65
C PRO A 4 -14.00 15.74 8.36
N GLY A 5 -13.44 15.41 7.19
CA GLY A 5 -14.13 15.57 5.90
C GLY A 5 -15.38 14.70 5.73
N GLU A 6 -15.39 13.49 6.29
CA GLU A 6 -16.60 12.66 6.30
C GLU A 6 -17.65 13.18 7.26
N TRP A 7 -17.23 13.77 8.38
CA TRP A 7 -18.16 14.45 9.27
C TRP A 7 -18.82 15.64 8.58
N LEU A 8 -18.05 16.45 7.85
CA LEU A 8 -18.56 17.54 6.99
C LEU A 8 -19.53 17.03 5.90
N GLN A 9 -19.19 15.93 5.22
CA GLN A 9 -20.05 15.32 4.20
C GLN A 9 -21.34 14.71 4.77
N ARG A 10 -21.27 14.10 5.96
CA ARG A 10 -22.38 13.32 6.53
C ARG A 10 -23.26 14.16 7.46
N GLY A 11 -22.75 15.24 8.02
CA GLY A 11 -23.43 16.08 9.02
C GLY A 11 -23.56 15.45 10.41
N ALA A 12 -23.14 14.18 10.58
CA ALA A 12 -23.18 13.48 11.86
C ALA A 12 -22.09 12.39 11.92
N VAL A 13 -21.68 12.04 13.14
CA VAL A 13 -20.57 11.10 13.39
C VAL A 13 -21.07 9.65 13.39
N LEU A 14 -22.20 9.39 14.05
CA LEU A 14 -22.67 8.02 14.32
C LEU A 14 -23.94 7.66 13.54
N THR A 15 -25.00 8.44 13.65
CA THR A 15 -26.28 8.16 12.99
C THR A 15 -26.45 9.05 11.76
N PRO A 16 -26.90 8.51 10.62
CA PRO A 16 -27.19 9.32 9.44
C PRO A 16 -28.33 10.31 9.76
N PRO A 17 -28.16 11.61 9.46
CA PRO A 17 -29.19 12.60 9.73
C PRO A 17 -30.33 12.48 8.71
N ASP A 18 -31.55 12.86 9.12
CA ASP A 18 -32.75 12.84 8.27
C ASP A 18 -32.60 13.74 7.02
N LYS A 19 -31.79 14.80 7.12
CA LYS A 19 -31.42 15.67 6.01
C LYS A 19 -29.92 15.61 5.78
N LYS A 20 -29.52 15.04 4.64
CA LYS A 20 -28.12 15.07 4.20
C LYS A 20 -27.71 16.51 3.84
N PRO A 21 -26.56 17.02 4.30
CA PRO A 21 -26.07 18.33 3.90
C PRO A 21 -25.87 18.36 2.38
N LYS A 22 -26.29 19.46 1.74
CA LYS A 22 -26.17 19.65 0.28
C LYS A 22 -24.73 20.02 -0.07
N TRP A 23 -23.90 19.01 -0.32
CA TRP A 23 -22.62 19.16 -1.00
C TRP A 23 -22.74 18.80 -2.48
N PHE A 24 -21.76 19.20 -3.31
CA PHE A 24 -21.76 18.92 -4.74
C PHE A 24 -21.85 17.43 -5.07
N ASN A 25 -21.35 16.57 -4.16
CA ASN A 25 -21.48 15.11 -4.19
C ASN A 25 -21.21 14.51 -5.58
N LEU A 26 -20.20 15.05 -6.26
CA LEU A 26 -19.85 14.68 -7.62
C LEU A 26 -19.25 13.27 -7.61
N ARG A 27 -19.62 12.46 -8.59
CA ARG A 27 -19.00 11.16 -8.78
C ARG A 27 -17.59 11.34 -9.32
N TRP A 28 -16.66 10.53 -8.82
CA TRP A 28 -15.31 10.50 -9.37
C TRP A 28 -15.35 10.10 -10.86
N PRO A 29 -14.66 10.83 -11.76
CA PRO A 29 -14.75 10.59 -13.20
C PRO A 29 -14.31 9.17 -13.55
N ARG A 30 -15.08 8.50 -14.43
CA ARG A 30 -14.90 7.07 -14.74
C ARG A 30 -13.50 6.74 -15.26
N ALA A 31 -12.89 7.63 -16.04
CA ALA A 31 -11.54 7.46 -16.59
C ALA A 31 -10.45 7.40 -15.50
N LEU A 32 -10.68 8.05 -14.36
CA LEU A 32 -9.73 8.12 -13.24
C LEU A 32 -10.07 7.12 -12.12
N ARG A 33 -11.03 6.20 -12.31
CA ARG A 33 -11.36 5.13 -11.35
C ARG A 33 -10.38 3.96 -11.44
N ASN A 34 -9.09 4.25 -11.44
CA ASN A 34 -7.98 3.30 -11.47
C ASN A 34 -6.95 3.61 -10.38
N ILE A 35 -5.99 2.72 -10.18
CA ILE A 35 -4.93 2.90 -9.17
C ILE A 35 -3.80 3.82 -9.68
N TRP A 36 -3.81 4.24 -10.95
CA TRP A 36 -2.75 5.06 -11.54
C TRP A 36 -2.50 6.37 -10.80
N LEU A 37 -3.55 7.06 -10.36
CA LEU A 37 -3.39 8.31 -9.58
C LEU A 37 -2.71 8.07 -8.22
N GLN A 38 -3.02 6.94 -7.56
CA GLN A 38 -2.31 6.55 -6.34
C GLN A 38 -0.84 6.23 -6.64
N ASN A 39 -0.57 5.53 -7.75
CA ASN A 39 0.79 5.20 -8.17
C ASN A 39 1.62 6.46 -8.44
N ILE A 40 1.06 7.42 -9.17
CA ILE A 40 1.71 8.72 -9.43
C ILE A 40 1.95 9.46 -8.12
N SER A 41 0.96 9.53 -7.23
CA SER A 41 1.10 10.20 -5.94
C SER A 41 2.14 9.53 -5.06
N PHE A 42 2.21 8.19 -5.07
CA PHE A 42 3.21 7.43 -4.33
C PHE A 42 4.61 7.68 -4.88
N LEU A 43 4.76 7.69 -6.21
CA LEU A 43 6.04 7.99 -6.86
C LEU A 43 6.51 9.41 -6.60
N LEU A 44 5.61 10.37 -6.57
CA LEU A 44 5.94 11.74 -6.19
C LEU A 44 6.47 11.76 -4.76
N LEU A 45 5.74 11.19 -3.79
CA LEU A 45 6.27 11.08 -2.42
C LEU A 45 7.58 10.29 -2.38
N ALA A 46 7.73 9.29 -3.26
CA ALA A 46 8.91 8.46 -3.28
C ALA A 46 10.16 9.22 -3.75
N LEU A 47 10.04 10.01 -4.82
CA LEU A 47 11.12 10.84 -5.34
C LEU A 47 11.58 11.91 -4.35
N PHE A 48 10.67 12.43 -3.53
CA PHE A 48 10.98 13.42 -2.49
C PHE A 48 11.22 12.78 -1.11
N SER A 49 11.26 11.45 -1.01
CA SER A 49 11.31 10.74 0.27
C SER A 49 12.53 11.10 1.11
N SER A 50 13.70 11.28 0.52
CA SER A 50 14.93 11.63 1.25
C SER A 50 14.78 12.95 2.01
N VAL A 51 14.19 13.96 1.37
CA VAL A 51 13.91 15.26 2.01
C VAL A 51 12.75 15.14 3.00
N LEU A 52 11.68 14.44 2.62
CA LEU A 52 10.52 14.19 3.48
C LEU A 52 10.87 13.47 4.79
N LEU A 53 11.86 12.60 4.80
CA LEU A 53 12.26 11.82 5.98
C LEU A 53 13.26 12.56 6.87
N THR A 54 14.00 13.52 6.32
CA THR A 54 15.09 14.20 7.06
C THR A 54 14.77 15.61 7.50
N THR A 55 13.73 16.23 6.94
CA THR A 55 13.35 17.61 7.27
C THR A 55 11.92 17.67 7.86
N PRO A 56 11.77 17.81 9.19
CA PRO A 56 10.47 17.70 9.85
C PRO A 56 9.46 18.77 9.38
N ASN A 57 9.95 19.97 9.05
CA ASN A 57 9.11 21.05 8.53
C ASN A 57 8.44 20.67 7.20
N ILE A 58 9.20 20.04 6.29
CA ILE A 58 8.66 19.63 4.98
C ILE A 58 7.68 18.47 5.17
N THR A 59 8.01 17.50 6.05
CA THR A 59 7.08 16.43 6.42
C THR A 59 5.76 17.01 6.93
N GLY A 60 5.81 17.98 7.84
CA GLY A 60 4.64 18.65 8.41
C GLY A 60 3.80 19.37 7.35
N ILE A 61 4.44 20.12 6.45
CA ILE A 61 3.77 20.81 5.34
C ILE A 61 3.07 19.82 4.42
N VAL A 62 3.73 18.71 4.05
CA VAL A 62 3.16 17.71 3.15
C VAL A 62 2.01 16.96 3.81
N LEU A 63 2.13 16.59 5.09
CA LEU A 63 1.02 15.98 5.84
C LEU A 63 -0.17 16.93 5.97
N ALA A 64 0.07 18.21 6.28
CA ALA A 64 -0.97 19.23 6.32
C ALA A 64 -1.63 19.41 4.94
N ALA A 65 -0.84 19.49 3.87
CA ALA A 65 -1.35 19.60 2.51
C ALA A 65 -2.22 18.39 2.13
N MET A 66 -1.80 17.16 2.48
CA MET A 66 -2.60 15.96 2.26
C MET A 66 -3.89 15.96 3.08
N PHE A 67 -3.86 16.45 4.32
CA PHE A 67 -5.02 16.58 5.18
C PHE A 67 -6.05 17.59 4.62
N PHE A 68 -5.60 18.78 4.26
CA PHE A 68 -6.47 19.79 3.65
C PHE A 68 -6.97 19.36 2.27
N ALA A 69 -6.15 18.67 1.47
CA ALA A 69 -6.59 18.07 0.21
C ALA A 69 -7.68 17.02 0.44
N ALA A 70 -7.55 16.17 1.47
CA ALA A 70 -8.58 15.19 1.82
C ALA A 70 -9.90 15.86 2.21
N ILE A 71 -9.86 16.94 3.01
CA ILE A 71 -11.05 17.74 3.36
C ILE A 71 -11.63 18.39 2.11
N GLY A 72 -10.82 19.07 1.31
CA GLY A 72 -11.26 19.74 0.08
C GLY A 72 -11.95 18.79 -0.89
N LEU A 73 -11.32 17.64 -1.18
CA LEU A 73 -11.91 16.62 -2.06
C LEU A 73 -13.18 16.03 -1.48
N SER A 74 -13.29 15.91 -0.15
CA SER A 74 -14.52 15.43 0.48
C SER A 74 -15.70 16.41 0.32
N THR A 75 -15.45 17.72 0.19
CA THR A 75 -16.56 18.67 -0.06
C THR A 75 -17.11 18.59 -1.49
N VAL A 76 -16.26 18.20 -2.45
CA VAL A 76 -16.58 18.18 -3.89
C VAL A 76 -17.07 16.80 -4.34
N PHE A 77 -16.35 15.74 -3.97
CA PHE A 77 -16.59 14.37 -4.45
C PHE A 77 -17.30 13.52 -3.41
N GLU A 78 -18.06 12.53 -3.89
CA GLU A 78 -18.75 11.58 -3.02
C GLU A 78 -17.77 10.63 -2.29
N ARG A 79 -18.10 10.29 -1.03
CA ARG A 79 -17.43 9.25 -0.22
C ARG A 79 -15.93 9.53 -0.02
N ARG A 80 -15.13 8.51 0.35
CA ARG A 80 -13.67 8.63 0.58
C ARG A 80 -12.86 8.69 -0.72
N ALA A 81 -13.17 9.62 -1.62
CA ALA A 81 -12.52 9.75 -2.93
C ALA A 81 -11.00 9.95 -2.81
N PHE A 82 -10.54 10.83 -1.91
CA PHE A 82 -9.11 11.05 -1.65
C PHE A 82 -8.41 9.75 -1.26
N CYS A 83 -8.89 9.06 -0.22
CA CYS A 83 -8.27 7.83 0.26
C CYS A 83 -8.27 6.71 -0.79
N ARG A 84 -9.31 6.66 -1.65
CA ARG A 84 -9.45 5.62 -2.66
C ARG A 84 -8.69 5.87 -3.95
N TYR A 85 -8.53 7.11 -4.39
CA TYR A 85 -7.98 7.40 -5.72
C TYR A 85 -6.69 8.22 -5.69
N LEU A 86 -6.47 9.06 -4.68
CA LEU A 86 -5.32 9.97 -4.65
C LEU A 86 -4.30 9.62 -3.55
N CYS A 87 -4.75 9.08 -2.42
CA CYS A 87 -3.89 8.85 -1.27
C CYS A 87 -2.80 7.80 -1.59
N PRO A 88 -1.51 8.17 -1.54
CA PRO A 88 -0.40 7.27 -1.84
C PRO A 88 -0.35 6.09 -0.86
N VAL A 89 -0.64 6.36 0.41
CA VAL A 89 -0.68 5.35 1.48
C VAL A 89 -1.85 4.38 1.29
N GLY A 90 -3.00 4.87 0.83
CA GLY A 90 -4.16 4.02 0.52
C GLY A 90 -3.82 3.00 -0.56
N GLY A 91 -2.99 3.40 -1.51
CA GLY A 91 -2.42 2.48 -2.49
C GLY A 91 -1.56 1.41 -1.84
N PHE A 92 -0.51 1.80 -1.14
CA PHE A 92 0.42 0.89 -0.45
C PHE A 92 -0.32 -0.16 0.40
N ILE A 93 -1.20 0.30 1.29
CA ILE A 93 -1.97 -0.57 2.19
C ILE A 93 -2.93 -1.47 1.40
N GLY A 94 -3.59 -0.93 0.38
CA GLY A 94 -4.48 -1.71 -0.48
C GLY A 94 -3.77 -2.90 -1.12
N LEU A 95 -2.57 -2.70 -1.69
CA LEU A 95 -1.83 -3.80 -2.34
C LEU A 95 -1.48 -4.91 -1.33
N TYR A 96 -0.96 -4.54 -0.16
CA TYR A 96 -0.53 -5.49 0.87
C TYR A 96 -1.67 -6.06 1.71
N SER A 97 -2.86 -5.44 1.73
CA SER A 97 -4.05 -6.00 2.39
C SER A 97 -4.46 -7.38 1.84
N GLN A 98 -4.00 -7.72 0.63
CA GLN A 98 -4.19 -9.03 0.02
C GLN A 98 -3.44 -10.15 0.77
N THR A 99 -2.41 -9.82 1.55
CA THR A 99 -1.70 -10.80 2.39
C THR A 99 -2.33 -10.97 3.78
N ALA A 100 -3.21 -10.04 4.19
CA ALA A 100 -3.78 -10.02 5.54
C ALA A 100 -4.71 -11.22 5.82
N PRO A 101 -4.70 -11.76 7.06
CA PRO A 101 -5.56 -12.88 7.48
C PRO A 101 -6.98 -12.43 7.86
N LEU A 102 -7.25 -11.14 7.99
CA LEU A 102 -8.56 -10.59 8.30
C LEU A 102 -9.31 -10.20 7.02
N GLU A 103 -10.56 -10.60 6.90
CA GLU A 103 -11.44 -10.16 5.81
C GLU A 103 -12.87 -9.87 6.27
N LEU A 104 -13.57 -9.05 5.49
CA LEU A 104 -15.02 -8.88 5.57
C LEU A 104 -15.66 -9.60 4.39
N ARG A 105 -16.58 -10.53 4.63
CA ARG A 105 -17.35 -11.22 3.57
C ARG A 105 -18.81 -11.37 3.97
N ILE A 106 -19.65 -11.62 2.96
CA ILE A 106 -21.04 -12.01 3.19
C ILE A 106 -21.12 -13.45 3.70
N LYS A 107 -22.05 -13.73 4.62
CA LYS A 107 -22.27 -15.09 5.15
C LYS A 107 -23.01 -15.94 4.11
N ASP A 108 -24.15 -15.45 3.63
CA ASP A 108 -25.03 -16.12 2.67
C ASP A 108 -25.31 -15.24 1.43
N LYS A 109 -25.05 -15.80 0.24
CA LYS A 109 -25.32 -15.14 -1.04
C LYS A 109 -26.80 -14.99 -1.35
N GLN A 110 -27.65 -15.93 -0.94
CA GLN A 110 -29.09 -15.90 -1.21
C GLN A 110 -29.78 -14.81 -0.39
N VAL A 111 -29.49 -14.73 0.91
CA VAL A 111 -29.94 -13.62 1.78
C VAL A 111 -29.46 -12.29 1.22
N CYS A 112 -28.19 -12.23 0.79
CA CYS A 112 -27.66 -11.02 0.19
C CYS A 112 -28.39 -10.66 -1.11
N ALA A 113 -28.72 -11.63 -1.96
CA ALA A 113 -29.41 -11.41 -3.23
C ALA A 113 -30.84 -10.89 -3.02
N ALA A 114 -31.59 -11.48 -2.08
CA ALA A 114 -32.96 -11.10 -1.73
C ALA A 114 -33.07 -9.73 -1.03
N CYS A 115 -32.00 -9.24 -0.39
CA CYS A 115 -32.01 -7.95 0.30
C CYS A 115 -32.20 -6.78 -0.69
N GLU A 116 -33.36 -6.13 -0.67
CA GLU A 116 -33.64 -4.95 -1.51
C GLU A 116 -32.87 -3.70 -1.05
N GLY A 117 -32.55 -2.81 -1.99
CA GLY A 117 -31.86 -1.55 -1.71
C GLY A 117 -30.40 -1.66 -1.26
N LYS A 118 -29.90 -2.84 -0.92
CA LYS A 118 -28.52 -3.12 -0.45
C LYS A 118 -28.01 -2.04 0.54
N PRO A 119 -28.60 -1.93 1.74
CA PRO A 119 -28.24 -0.91 2.74
C PRO A 119 -26.74 -0.82 3.04
N CYS A 120 -26.04 -1.96 3.08
CA CYS A 120 -24.60 -2.01 3.33
C CYS A 120 -23.74 -1.23 2.32
N TYR A 121 -24.27 -0.92 1.13
CA TYR A 121 -23.61 -0.11 0.11
C TYR A 121 -24.24 1.27 -0.09
N ASN A 122 -25.58 1.37 -0.08
CA ASN A 122 -26.31 2.62 -0.32
C ASN A 122 -26.55 3.46 0.96
N GLY A 123 -26.44 2.84 2.13
CA GLY A 123 -26.84 3.40 3.42
C GLY A 123 -28.31 3.15 3.74
N SER A 124 -28.65 3.25 5.01
CA SER A 124 -30.03 3.21 5.53
C SER A 124 -30.15 4.10 6.77
N ALA A 125 -31.30 4.11 7.43
CA ALA A 125 -31.45 4.79 8.73
C ALA A 125 -30.50 4.20 9.81
N ASN A 126 -30.12 2.92 9.69
CA ASN A 126 -29.31 2.23 10.70
C ASN A 126 -27.81 2.57 10.60
N GLY A 127 -27.34 3.03 9.44
CA GLY A 127 -25.92 3.30 9.21
C GLY A 127 -25.59 3.77 7.80
N TYR A 128 -24.32 4.16 7.60
CA TYR A 128 -23.88 4.73 6.34
C TYR A 128 -23.56 3.64 5.30
N GLY A 129 -23.71 3.98 4.01
CA GLY A 129 -23.23 3.12 2.94
C GLY A 129 -21.70 2.97 2.97
N CYS A 130 -21.17 1.95 2.28
CA CYS A 130 -19.73 1.70 2.22
C CYS A 130 -18.93 2.97 1.83
N PRO A 131 -18.11 3.54 2.74
CA PRO A 131 -17.37 4.78 2.49
C PRO A 131 -16.29 4.64 1.42
N TRP A 132 -15.86 3.41 1.16
CA TRP A 132 -14.87 3.08 0.14
C TRP A 132 -15.49 2.81 -1.23
N ASP A 133 -16.82 2.92 -1.37
CA ASP A 133 -17.53 2.62 -2.62
C ASP A 133 -17.26 1.21 -3.14
N VAL A 134 -17.21 0.26 -2.20
CA VAL A 134 -17.03 -1.16 -2.49
C VAL A 134 -18.30 -1.90 -2.10
N PHE A 135 -18.79 -2.73 -3.02
CA PHE A 135 -19.98 -3.53 -2.78
C PHE A 135 -19.59 -4.83 -2.04
N PRO A 136 -20.04 -5.05 -0.78
CA PRO A 136 -19.59 -6.18 0.03
C PRO A 136 -19.86 -7.56 -0.61
N ALA A 137 -20.97 -7.71 -1.34
CA ALA A 137 -21.31 -9.00 -1.95
C ALA A 137 -20.41 -9.37 -3.15
N GLY A 138 -19.84 -8.37 -3.82
CA GLY A 138 -18.90 -8.53 -4.93
C GLY A 138 -17.44 -8.52 -4.48
N LEU A 139 -17.17 -8.43 -3.17
CA LEU A 139 -15.82 -8.30 -2.64
C LEU A 139 -15.08 -9.63 -2.71
N THR A 140 -14.18 -9.75 -3.68
CA THR A 140 -13.30 -10.92 -3.83
C THR A 140 -11.90 -10.70 -3.27
N LYS A 141 -11.46 -9.44 -3.18
CA LYS A 141 -10.13 -9.03 -2.71
C LYS A 141 -10.22 -7.85 -1.77
N ASN A 142 -9.31 -7.77 -0.81
CA ASN A 142 -9.26 -6.69 0.15
C ASN A 142 -8.66 -5.38 -0.39
N THR A 143 -8.11 -5.37 -1.62
CA THR A 143 -7.36 -4.25 -2.22
C THR A 143 -8.04 -2.89 -2.11
N TYR A 144 -9.38 -2.84 -2.23
CA TYR A 144 -10.16 -1.61 -2.20
C TYR A 144 -10.96 -1.42 -0.91
N CYS A 145 -10.95 -2.41 -0.01
CA CYS A 145 -11.70 -2.38 1.24
C CYS A 145 -10.82 -1.85 2.37
N GLY A 146 -11.10 -0.66 2.88
CA GLY A 146 -10.38 -0.12 4.04
C GLY A 146 -10.86 -0.65 5.40
N LEU A 147 -11.49 -1.83 5.44
CA LEU A 147 -11.93 -2.54 6.66
C LEU A 147 -12.63 -1.66 7.72
N CYS A 148 -13.44 -0.68 7.29
CA CYS A 148 -14.10 0.26 8.22
C CYS A 148 -15.30 -0.32 8.99
N MET A 149 -15.75 -1.53 8.63
CA MET A 149 -16.87 -2.26 9.26
C MET A 149 -18.24 -1.57 9.25
N GLU A 150 -18.39 -0.42 8.57
CA GLU A 150 -19.68 0.28 8.46
C GLU A 150 -20.79 -0.59 7.82
N CYS A 151 -20.40 -1.48 6.91
CA CYS A 151 -21.32 -2.42 6.28
C CYS A 151 -21.92 -3.43 7.27
N LEU A 152 -21.16 -3.84 8.29
CA LEU A 152 -21.64 -4.73 9.37
C LEU A 152 -22.77 -4.06 10.14
N ARG A 153 -22.58 -2.80 10.54
CA ARG A 153 -23.57 -1.99 11.24
C ARG A 153 -24.85 -1.72 10.42
N THR A 154 -24.69 -1.56 9.11
CA THR A 154 -25.79 -1.13 8.23
C THR A 154 -26.62 -2.31 7.69
N CYS A 155 -26.13 -3.55 7.79
CA CYS A 155 -26.81 -4.72 7.25
C CYS A 155 -28.05 -5.09 8.08
N PRO A 156 -29.27 -5.08 7.51
CA PRO A 156 -30.49 -5.40 8.25
C PRO A 156 -30.63 -6.90 8.58
N HIS A 157 -29.91 -7.77 7.87
CA HIS A 157 -30.01 -9.23 8.00
C HIS A 157 -28.79 -9.86 8.68
N ASP A 158 -27.92 -9.07 9.31
CA ASP A 158 -26.66 -9.54 9.92
C ASP A 158 -25.84 -10.50 9.01
N ASN A 159 -25.83 -10.20 7.71
CA ASN A 159 -25.29 -11.10 6.69
C ASN A 159 -23.84 -10.78 6.31
N ILE A 160 -23.13 -10.00 7.14
CA ILE A 160 -21.72 -9.65 6.95
C ILE A 160 -20.95 -10.18 8.16
N ALA A 161 -19.78 -10.77 7.93
CA ALA A 161 -18.92 -11.30 8.97
C ALA A 161 -17.48 -10.85 8.77
N VAL A 162 -16.77 -10.67 9.89
CA VAL A 162 -15.31 -10.59 9.93
C VAL A 162 -14.80 -12.02 10.05
N ASN A 163 -14.10 -12.51 9.03
CA ASN A 163 -13.58 -13.86 8.99
C ASN A 163 -12.06 -13.85 9.10
N LEU A 164 -11.51 -14.89 9.73
CA LEU A 164 -10.10 -15.23 9.65
C LEU A 164 -9.88 -16.18 8.48
N ARG A 165 -8.89 -15.88 7.66
CA ARG A 165 -8.48 -16.67 6.51
C ARG A 165 -6.97 -16.94 6.54
N PRO A 166 -6.48 -17.96 5.84
CA PRO A 166 -5.05 -18.17 5.68
C PRO A 166 -4.37 -16.93 5.08
N PHE A 167 -3.14 -16.65 5.51
CA PHE A 167 -2.32 -15.57 4.95
C PHE A 167 -2.25 -15.69 3.42
N SER A 168 -2.30 -14.55 2.71
CA SER A 168 -2.30 -14.48 1.23
C SER A 168 -3.43 -15.20 0.47
N ALA A 169 -4.57 -15.47 1.10
CA ALA A 169 -5.71 -16.08 0.39
C ALA A 169 -6.13 -15.28 -0.88
N ASP A 170 -6.07 -13.94 -0.86
CA ASP A 170 -6.41 -13.13 -2.04
C ASP A 170 -5.43 -13.27 -3.19
N LEU A 171 -4.15 -13.55 -2.90
CA LEU A 171 -3.11 -13.75 -3.93
C LEU A 171 -3.28 -15.07 -4.68
N ALA A 172 -4.07 -16.01 -4.14
CA ALA A 172 -4.43 -17.24 -4.85
C ALA A 172 -5.30 -16.97 -6.08
N LYS A 173 -5.96 -15.81 -6.16
CA LYS A 173 -6.69 -15.32 -7.35
C LYS A 173 -5.96 -14.11 -7.91
N PRO A 174 -4.88 -14.30 -8.69
CA PRO A 174 -4.08 -13.22 -9.25
C PRO A 174 -4.90 -12.15 -9.99
N SER A 175 -4.37 -10.94 -10.03
CA SER A 175 -5.01 -9.81 -10.70
C SER A 175 -4.54 -9.72 -12.14
N ALA A 176 -5.48 -9.53 -13.07
CA ALA A 176 -5.18 -9.28 -14.47
C ALA A 176 -5.06 -7.78 -14.80
N ARG A 177 -5.05 -6.90 -13.79
CA ARG A 177 -5.05 -5.45 -13.99
C ARG A 177 -3.64 -4.89 -14.05
N MET A 178 -3.36 -4.08 -15.08
CA MET A 178 -2.03 -3.49 -15.30
C MET A 178 -1.66 -2.44 -14.24
N ASP A 179 -2.63 -1.70 -13.70
CA ASP A 179 -2.38 -0.70 -12.66
C ASP A 179 -1.89 -1.33 -11.34
N GLU A 180 -2.47 -2.47 -10.95
CA GLU A 180 -2.00 -3.30 -9.84
C GLU A 180 -0.64 -3.93 -10.13
N ALA A 181 -0.38 -4.34 -11.38
CA ALA A 181 0.91 -4.88 -11.78
C ALA A 181 2.04 -3.85 -11.63
N PHE A 182 1.89 -2.66 -12.23
CA PHE A 182 2.86 -1.57 -12.12
C PHE A 182 3.09 -1.14 -10.68
N LYS A 183 2.05 -1.19 -9.85
CA LYS A 183 2.21 -0.92 -8.42
C LYS A 183 3.11 -1.92 -7.72
N SER A 184 3.03 -3.20 -8.05
CA SER A 184 3.94 -4.21 -7.51
C SER A 184 5.40 -3.91 -7.89
N PHE A 185 5.65 -3.45 -9.12
CA PHE A 185 6.99 -3.00 -9.55
C PHE A 185 7.44 -1.73 -8.84
N ILE A 186 6.57 -0.72 -8.73
CA ILE A 186 6.85 0.50 -7.96
C ILE A 186 7.24 0.13 -6.53
N MET A 187 6.50 -0.77 -5.90
CA MET A 187 6.75 -1.16 -4.52
C MET A 187 8.07 -1.91 -4.35
N LEU A 188 8.35 -2.88 -5.21
CA LEU A 188 9.59 -3.66 -5.16
C LEU A 188 10.81 -2.80 -5.49
N GLY A 189 10.72 -2.02 -6.58
CA GLY A 189 11.81 -1.16 -7.04
C GLY A 189 12.12 -0.03 -6.06
N SER A 190 11.10 0.59 -5.46
CA SER A 190 11.32 1.61 -4.43
C SER A 190 12.07 1.05 -3.22
N ALA A 191 11.74 -0.16 -2.76
CA ALA A 191 12.46 -0.80 -1.66
C ALA A 191 13.94 -1.03 -1.99
N LEU A 192 14.24 -1.54 -3.19
CA LEU A 192 15.61 -1.77 -3.66
C LEU A 192 16.40 -0.46 -3.75
N ILE A 193 15.83 0.56 -4.40
CA ILE A 193 16.51 1.84 -4.58
C ILE A 193 16.72 2.52 -3.22
N TYR A 194 15.75 2.47 -2.31
CA TYR A 194 15.91 3.04 -0.98
C TYR A 194 16.95 2.34 -0.13
N ALA A 195 17.02 1.00 -0.19
CA ALA A 195 18.10 0.27 0.44
C ALA A 195 19.46 0.76 -0.08
N GLY A 196 19.62 0.89 -1.41
CA GLY A 196 20.86 1.40 -1.99
C GLY A 196 21.17 2.87 -1.66
N VAL A 197 20.18 3.76 -1.63
CA VAL A 197 20.36 5.20 -1.39
C VAL A 197 20.63 5.50 0.09
N LEU A 198 19.92 4.83 1.01
CA LEU A 198 19.95 5.17 2.43
C LEU A 198 20.91 4.30 3.24
N LEU A 199 21.15 3.06 2.81
CA LEU A 199 22.02 2.10 3.52
C LEU A 199 23.29 1.76 2.73
N GLY A 200 23.32 2.01 1.42
CA GLY A 200 24.46 1.69 0.57
C GLY A 200 25.67 2.63 0.77
N PRO A 201 26.86 2.21 0.31
CA PRO A 201 28.11 2.97 0.49
C PRO A 201 28.25 4.19 -0.44
N TRP A 202 27.30 4.41 -1.36
CA TRP A 202 27.41 5.45 -2.39
C TRP A 202 26.90 6.81 -1.90
N GLY A 203 27.78 7.55 -1.22
CA GLY A 203 27.50 8.93 -0.78
C GLY A 203 27.00 9.84 -1.90
N ALA A 204 27.57 9.75 -3.10
CA ALA A 204 27.16 10.56 -4.25
C ALA A 204 25.69 10.32 -4.67
N LEU A 205 25.20 9.07 -4.57
CA LEU A 205 23.81 8.74 -4.87
C LEU A 205 22.87 9.32 -3.82
N LYS A 206 23.28 9.25 -2.55
CA LYS A 206 22.57 9.88 -1.43
C LYS A 206 22.53 11.39 -1.64
N ASP A 207 23.66 12.05 -1.89
CA ASP A 207 23.71 13.49 -2.09
C ASP A 207 22.86 13.93 -3.28
N ALA A 208 22.85 13.17 -4.38
CA ALA A 208 21.98 13.43 -5.52
C ALA A 208 20.49 13.36 -5.15
N ALA A 209 20.09 12.44 -4.27
CA ALA A 209 18.71 12.32 -3.79
C ALA A 209 18.29 13.47 -2.85
N TYR A 210 19.23 14.04 -2.09
CA TYR A 210 18.96 15.13 -1.14
C TYR A 210 18.93 16.51 -1.79
N ASN A 211 19.73 16.74 -2.83
CA ASN A 211 19.87 18.05 -3.49
C ASN A 211 18.74 18.33 -4.51
N VAL A 212 17.50 18.36 -4.02
CA VAL A 212 16.31 18.60 -4.84
C VAL A 212 16.42 19.89 -5.67
N GLY A 213 16.14 19.78 -6.96
CA GLY A 213 16.19 20.92 -7.91
C GLY A 213 17.53 21.10 -8.63
N THR A 214 18.57 20.35 -8.25
CA THR A 214 19.85 20.35 -8.99
C THR A 214 19.83 19.36 -10.17
N SER A 215 20.77 19.53 -11.12
CA SER A 215 20.94 18.59 -12.24
C SER A 215 21.15 17.14 -11.76
N SER A 216 21.88 16.94 -10.65
CA SER A 216 22.10 15.62 -10.04
C SER A 216 20.81 14.97 -9.56
N TRP A 217 19.88 15.75 -8.99
CA TRP A 217 18.57 15.24 -8.58
C TRP A 217 17.70 14.85 -9.78
N PHE A 218 17.72 15.61 -10.88
CA PHE A 218 17.00 15.23 -12.10
C PHE A 218 17.54 13.93 -12.71
N ILE A 219 18.85 13.72 -12.67
CA ILE A 219 19.48 12.46 -13.10
C ILE A 219 19.03 11.32 -12.18
N TYR A 220 19.07 11.52 -10.86
CA TYR A 220 18.57 10.54 -9.89
C TYR A 220 17.10 10.20 -10.15
N ALA A 221 16.23 11.19 -10.34
CA ALA A 221 14.81 11.00 -10.61
C ALA A 221 14.58 10.25 -11.95
N ALA A 222 15.33 10.57 -12.99
CA ALA A 222 15.27 9.89 -14.28
C ALA A 222 15.70 8.42 -14.17
N ILE A 223 16.78 8.13 -13.43
CA ILE A 223 17.23 6.76 -13.17
C ILE A 223 16.20 6.01 -12.32
N PHE A 224 15.68 6.62 -11.25
CA PHE A 224 14.66 6.05 -10.39
C PHE A 224 13.41 5.63 -11.19
N LEU A 225 12.86 6.55 -11.98
CA LEU A 225 11.70 6.30 -12.82
C LEU A 225 12.01 5.31 -13.94
N GLY A 226 13.19 5.41 -14.56
CA GLY A 226 13.65 4.51 -15.61
C GLY A 226 13.75 3.07 -15.14
N ILE A 227 14.32 2.83 -13.95
CA ILE A 227 14.40 1.49 -13.35
C ILE A 227 13.00 0.94 -13.07
N ILE A 228 12.12 1.73 -12.46
CA ILE A 228 10.78 1.27 -12.03
C ILE A 228 9.83 1.03 -13.20
N PHE A 229 9.81 1.91 -14.20
CA PHE A 229 8.85 1.81 -15.31
C PHE A 229 9.37 1.09 -16.54
N VAL A 230 10.68 1.10 -16.76
CA VAL A 230 11.30 0.51 -17.95
C VAL A 230 12.14 -0.69 -17.56
N GLY A 231 13.17 -0.52 -16.73
CA GLY A 231 14.15 -1.57 -16.43
C GLY A 231 13.52 -2.83 -15.84
N MET A 232 12.85 -2.72 -14.69
CA MET A 232 12.24 -3.86 -14.00
C MET A 232 11.10 -4.50 -14.81
N PRO A 233 10.14 -3.73 -15.37
CA PRO A 233 9.08 -4.31 -16.21
C PRO A 233 9.60 -4.94 -17.50
N ALA A 234 10.64 -4.37 -18.14
CA ALA A 234 11.23 -4.94 -19.35
C ALA A 234 11.94 -6.27 -19.06
N LEU A 235 12.76 -6.32 -18.00
CA LEU A 235 13.38 -7.58 -17.57
C LEU A 235 12.33 -8.63 -17.20
N PHE A 236 11.26 -8.22 -16.52
CA PHE A 236 10.16 -9.12 -16.21
C PHE A 236 9.39 -9.57 -17.46
N ALA A 237 9.20 -8.68 -18.44
CA ALA A 237 8.55 -9.00 -19.70
C ALA A 237 9.32 -10.06 -20.50
N LEU A 238 10.66 -10.09 -20.42
CA LEU A 238 11.48 -11.15 -21.01
C LEU A 238 11.22 -12.52 -20.36
N CYS A 239 10.87 -12.53 -19.06
CA CYS A 239 10.50 -13.75 -18.34
C CYS A 239 9.08 -14.25 -18.67
N VAL A 240 8.20 -13.38 -19.20
CA VAL A 240 6.86 -13.76 -19.63
C VAL A 240 6.94 -14.45 -20.99
N THR A 241 6.63 -15.75 -21.05
CA THR A 241 6.81 -16.53 -22.26
C THR A 241 5.84 -16.15 -23.38
N ARG A 242 6.37 -16.24 -24.62
CA ARG A 242 5.74 -16.16 -25.96
C ARG A 242 4.68 -15.07 -26.13
N PHE A 243 5.08 -14.02 -26.85
CA PHE A 243 4.19 -12.98 -27.32
C PHE A 243 3.24 -13.54 -28.39
N GLU A 244 2.02 -13.90 -28.01
CA GLU A 244 0.96 -14.29 -28.95
C GLU A 244 0.20 -13.07 -29.45
N ASN A 245 -0.43 -12.34 -28.52
CA ASN A 245 -1.21 -11.13 -28.77
C ASN A 245 -1.01 -10.16 -27.61
N LEU A 246 -1.06 -8.85 -27.87
CA LEU A 246 -0.87 -7.78 -26.89
C LEU A 246 -1.82 -7.90 -25.69
N ASN A 247 -3.10 -8.27 -25.91
CA ASN A 247 -4.07 -8.41 -24.82
C ASN A 247 -3.79 -9.63 -23.94
N ALA A 248 -3.43 -10.76 -24.55
CA ALA A 248 -3.04 -11.97 -23.82
C ALA A 248 -1.74 -11.73 -23.05
N PHE A 249 -0.77 -11.05 -23.67
CA PHE A 249 0.48 -10.66 -23.03
C PHE A 249 0.26 -9.76 -21.82
N LYS A 250 -0.50 -8.66 -21.96
CA LYS A 250 -0.85 -7.76 -20.84
C LYS A 250 -1.51 -8.52 -19.69
N LYS A 251 -2.45 -9.42 -20.00
CA LYS A 251 -3.12 -10.25 -18.99
C LYS A 251 -2.14 -11.18 -18.28
N ARG A 252 -1.31 -11.93 -19.03
CA ARG A 252 -0.29 -12.84 -18.46
C ARG A 252 0.74 -12.07 -17.61
N PHE A 253 1.22 -10.93 -18.12
CA PHE A 253 2.13 -10.04 -17.41
C PHE A 253 1.55 -9.58 -16.07
N ALA A 254 0.31 -9.08 -16.08
CA ALA A 254 -0.36 -8.65 -14.85
C ALA A 254 -0.60 -9.82 -13.88
N THR A 255 -1.06 -10.97 -14.37
CA THR A 255 -1.29 -12.17 -13.56
C THR A 255 -0.01 -12.65 -12.90
N LEU A 256 1.10 -12.76 -13.63
CA LEU A 256 2.38 -13.20 -13.07
C LEU A 256 2.99 -12.16 -12.12
N SER A 257 2.70 -10.88 -12.32
CA SER A 257 3.22 -9.80 -11.46
C SER A 257 2.76 -9.89 -10.00
N THR A 258 1.70 -10.66 -9.70
CA THR A 258 1.24 -10.85 -8.32
C THR A 258 2.26 -11.57 -7.43
N ALA A 259 3.21 -12.30 -8.03
CA ALA A 259 4.32 -12.89 -7.29
C ALA A 259 5.25 -11.83 -6.66
N LEU A 260 5.35 -10.63 -7.26
CA LEU A 260 6.18 -9.55 -6.71
C LEU A 260 5.58 -8.91 -5.45
N ILE A 261 4.28 -9.07 -5.18
CA ILE A 261 3.61 -8.50 -4.01
C ILE A 261 4.20 -9.03 -2.69
N PRO A 262 4.21 -10.35 -2.41
CA PRO A 262 4.80 -10.87 -1.17
C PRO A 262 6.31 -10.62 -1.09
N LEU A 263 7.01 -10.63 -2.23
CA LEU A 263 8.44 -10.32 -2.28
C LEU A 263 8.70 -8.87 -1.83
N GLY A 264 8.01 -7.91 -2.47
CA GLY A 264 8.13 -6.50 -2.15
C GLY A 264 7.76 -6.22 -0.70
N LEU A 265 6.71 -6.85 -0.16
CA LEU A 265 6.34 -6.72 1.25
C LEU A 265 7.50 -7.09 2.16
N MET A 266 8.15 -8.23 1.91
CA MET A 266 9.25 -8.70 2.74
C MET A 266 10.54 -7.87 2.56
N PHE A 267 10.76 -7.27 1.39
CA PHE A 267 11.84 -6.30 1.20
C PHE A 267 11.60 -5.04 2.03
N TRP A 268 10.37 -4.53 2.07
CA TRP A 268 10.00 -3.41 2.94
C TRP A 268 10.15 -3.76 4.42
N VAL A 269 9.79 -4.97 4.83
CA VAL A 269 10.01 -5.45 6.20
C VAL A 269 11.51 -5.49 6.52
N ALA A 270 12.34 -6.10 5.66
CA ALA A 270 13.78 -6.20 5.86
C ALA A 270 14.46 -4.82 5.90
N PHE A 271 14.07 -3.91 5.00
CA PHE A 271 14.53 -2.52 4.98
C PHE A 271 14.10 -1.76 6.25
N SER A 272 12.84 -1.86 6.65
CA SER A 272 12.32 -1.15 7.82
C SER A 272 12.93 -1.66 9.13
N LEU A 273 13.29 -2.95 9.19
CA LEU A 273 13.91 -3.56 10.37
C LEU A 273 15.23 -2.86 10.73
N SER A 274 16.02 -2.43 9.74
CA SER A 274 17.24 -1.64 9.95
C SER A 274 16.93 -0.33 10.67
N PHE A 275 15.90 0.40 10.24
CA PHE A 275 15.55 1.68 10.86
C PHE A 275 14.92 1.52 12.25
N VAL A 276 14.06 0.53 12.43
CA VAL A 276 13.33 0.33 13.69
C VAL A 276 14.27 -0.12 14.80
N LEU A 277 15.14 -1.11 14.56
CA LEU A 277 16.04 -1.61 15.60
C LEU A 277 17.12 -0.59 15.97
N THR A 278 17.66 0.12 14.98
CA THR A 278 18.67 1.18 15.22
C THR A 278 18.07 2.38 15.97
N ASN A 279 16.78 2.68 15.81
CA ASN A 279 16.13 3.84 16.45
C ASN A 279 15.13 3.46 17.56
N ALA A 280 15.13 2.20 18.01
CA ALA A 280 14.14 1.72 18.99
C ALA A 280 14.18 2.51 20.32
N THR A 281 15.36 2.96 20.74
CA THR A 281 15.55 3.80 21.94
C THR A 281 14.85 5.15 21.83
N TYR A 282 14.76 5.74 20.63
CA TYR A 282 14.00 6.97 20.40
C TYR A 282 12.50 6.79 20.61
N ILE A 283 11.96 5.59 20.41
CA ILE A 283 10.53 5.33 20.61
C ILE A 283 10.18 5.53 22.09
N LEU A 284 11.02 5.03 23.01
CA LEU A 284 10.83 5.19 24.45
C LEU A 284 10.95 6.65 24.89
N ALA A 285 11.99 7.34 24.42
CA ALA A 285 12.18 8.76 24.71
C ALA A 285 10.98 9.60 24.20
N SER A 286 10.52 9.33 22.97
CA SER A 286 9.37 10.03 22.37
C SER A 286 8.03 9.67 23.03
N LEU A 287 7.91 8.49 23.66
CA LEU A 287 6.73 8.14 24.46
C LEU A 287 6.71 8.86 25.81
N SER A 288 7.89 9.11 26.41
CA SER A 288 8.03 9.83 27.68
C SER A 288 7.79 11.33 27.51
N ASP A 289 8.28 11.92 26.41
CA ASP A 289 8.03 13.32 26.02
C ASP A 289 7.42 13.45 24.60
N PRO A 290 6.13 13.13 24.42
CA PRO A 290 5.50 13.09 23.09
C PRO A 290 5.39 14.45 22.41
N LEU A 291 5.45 15.55 23.17
CA LEU A 291 5.32 16.91 22.66
C LEU A 291 6.61 17.71 22.72
N GLY A 292 7.70 17.14 23.27
CA GLY A 292 8.94 17.88 23.51
C GLY A 292 8.77 19.02 24.51
N LEU A 293 7.76 18.93 25.39
CA LEU A 293 7.41 19.98 26.36
C LEU A 293 8.13 19.76 27.70
N GLY A 294 9.09 18.83 27.74
CA GLY A 294 9.80 18.44 28.96
C GLY A 294 9.01 17.48 29.83
N TRP A 295 8.07 16.72 29.25
CA TRP A 295 7.35 15.68 29.98
C TRP A 295 8.27 14.47 30.20
N ASP A 296 8.05 13.74 31.30
CA ASP A 296 8.75 12.49 31.55
C ASP A 296 7.80 11.44 32.11
N LEU A 297 6.83 11.04 31.27
CA LEU A 297 5.76 10.13 31.67
C LEU A 297 6.27 8.75 32.14
N PHE A 298 7.43 8.33 31.66
CA PHE A 298 8.00 7.00 31.89
C PHE A 298 9.42 7.02 32.50
N GLY A 299 9.96 8.19 32.86
CA GLY A 299 11.33 8.28 33.40
C GLY A 299 12.44 8.10 32.35
N THR A 300 12.11 8.14 31.06
CA THR A 300 13.00 7.81 29.95
C THR A 300 13.18 8.94 28.94
N ALA A 301 12.71 10.16 29.25
CA ALA A 301 12.83 11.31 28.35
C ALA A 301 14.29 11.68 28.00
N SER A 302 15.23 11.44 28.93
CA SER A 302 16.66 11.67 28.75
C SER A 302 17.45 10.41 28.34
N ALA A 303 16.78 9.35 27.87
CA ALA A 303 17.46 8.13 27.46
C ALA A 303 18.44 8.42 26.30
N VAL A 304 19.70 8.07 26.49
CA VAL A 304 20.74 8.24 25.46
C VAL A 304 20.46 7.26 24.32
N TRP A 305 20.61 7.74 23.09
CA TRP A 305 20.50 6.89 21.91
C TRP A 305 21.50 5.73 21.99
N GLN A 306 20.99 4.51 21.94
CA GLN A 306 21.78 3.29 21.84
C GLN A 306 21.10 2.34 20.85
N PRO A 307 21.82 1.83 19.84
CA PRO A 307 21.25 0.86 18.91
C PRO A 307 20.92 -0.43 19.66
N MET A 308 19.65 -0.83 19.66
CA MET A 308 19.20 -2.04 20.34
C MET A 308 19.13 -3.22 19.37
N LEU A 309 19.41 -4.44 19.88
CA LEU A 309 19.20 -5.71 19.16
C LEU A 309 19.94 -5.80 17.81
N THR A 310 21.13 -5.21 17.70
CA THR A 310 21.97 -5.28 16.48
C THR A 310 22.32 -6.72 16.08
N SER A 311 22.45 -7.63 17.05
CA SER A 311 22.71 -9.05 16.80
C SER A 311 21.56 -9.79 16.10
N ILE A 312 20.32 -9.31 16.23
CA ILE A 312 19.12 -9.93 15.63
C ILE A 312 18.84 -9.35 14.24
N LEU A 313 19.43 -8.19 13.90
CA LEU A 313 19.16 -7.49 12.65
C LEU A 313 19.46 -8.35 11.42
N ALA A 314 20.70 -8.84 11.27
CA ALA A 314 21.10 -9.63 10.10
C ALA A 314 20.35 -10.97 9.98
N PRO A 315 20.15 -11.76 11.07
CA PRO A 315 19.26 -12.93 11.03
C PRO A 315 17.81 -12.58 10.65
N GLY A 316 17.27 -11.49 11.19
CA GLY A 316 15.90 -11.03 10.91
C GLY A 316 15.70 -10.62 9.47
N GLN A 317 16.64 -9.87 8.89
CA GLN A 317 16.64 -9.50 7.47
C GLN A 317 16.75 -10.74 6.58
N THR A 318 17.66 -11.67 6.92
CA THR A 318 17.83 -12.92 6.16
C THR A 318 16.55 -13.75 6.16
N LEU A 319 15.91 -13.93 7.33
CA LEU A 319 14.64 -14.64 7.44
C LEU A 319 13.53 -13.96 6.63
N ALA A 320 13.46 -12.62 6.66
CA ALA A 320 12.49 -11.87 5.86
C ALA A 320 12.72 -12.08 4.35
N LEU A 321 13.95 -11.97 3.87
CA LEU A 321 14.29 -12.11 2.46
C LEU A 321 14.08 -13.54 1.93
N VAL A 322 14.55 -14.56 2.67
CA VAL A 322 14.34 -15.98 2.32
C VAL A 322 12.85 -16.33 2.39
N GLY A 323 12.16 -15.91 3.46
CA GLY A 323 10.72 -16.11 3.62
C GLY A 323 9.92 -15.46 2.49
N GLY A 324 10.31 -14.25 2.08
CA GLY A 324 9.73 -13.53 0.94
C GLY A 324 9.94 -14.24 -0.39
N LEU A 325 11.14 -14.78 -0.63
CA LEU A 325 11.43 -15.56 -1.83
C LEU A 325 10.59 -16.84 -1.90
N ILE A 326 10.51 -17.61 -0.82
CA ILE A 326 9.70 -18.83 -0.76
C ILE A 326 8.22 -18.51 -0.98
N TRP A 327 7.72 -17.44 -0.37
CA TRP A 327 6.33 -17.01 -0.51
C TRP A 327 6.02 -16.52 -1.93
N SER A 328 6.93 -15.75 -2.52
CA SER A 328 6.86 -15.32 -3.92
C SER A 328 6.87 -16.52 -4.87
N ALA A 329 7.74 -17.50 -4.66
CA ALA A 329 7.82 -18.69 -5.50
C ALA A 329 6.52 -19.51 -5.48
N ARG A 330 5.91 -19.69 -4.29
CA ARG A 330 4.59 -20.35 -4.16
C ARG A 330 3.49 -19.56 -4.87
N THR A 331 3.54 -18.23 -4.79
CA THR A 331 2.57 -17.34 -5.46
C THR A 331 2.76 -17.37 -6.99
N ALA A 332 4.00 -17.40 -7.46
CA ALA A 332 4.36 -17.53 -8.86
C ALA A 332 3.87 -18.86 -9.46
N GLN A 333 4.00 -19.97 -8.72
CA GLN A 333 3.45 -21.27 -9.14
C GLN A 333 1.93 -21.21 -9.33
N LYS A 334 1.19 -20.63 -8.37
CA LYS A 334 -0.27 -20.47 -8.48
C LYS A 334 -0.66 -19.57 -9.66
N ALA A 335 0.02 -18.44 -9.81
CA ALA A 335 -0.23 -17.49 -10.90
C ALA A 335 0.09 -18.10 -12.27
N ALA A 336 1.18 -18.86 -12.37
CA ALA A 336 1.57 -19.56 -13.59
C ALA A 336 0.59 -20.69 -13.96
N ASN A 337 0.03 -21.40 -12.98
CA ASN A 337 -1.02 -22.39 -13.21
C ASN A 337 -2.28 -21.74 -13.79
N GLU A 338 -2.70 -20.57 -13.28
CA GLU A 338 -3.84 -19.83 -13.84
C GLU A 338 -3.55 -19.29 -15.25
N ALA A 339 -2.31 -18.83 -15.49
CA ALA A 339 -1.85 -18.36 -16.79
C ALA A 339 -1.53 -19.49 -17.79
N LYS A 340 -1.50 -20.76 -17.35
CA LYS A 340 -1.05 -21.95 -18.10
C LYS A 340 0.38 -21.80 -18.67
N THR A 341 1.29 -21.23 -17.88
CA THR A 341 2.70 -20.99 -18.26
C THR A 341 3.67 -21.60 -17.25
N SER A 342 4.97 -21.62 -17.57
CA SER A 342 6.00 -22.01 -16.62
C SER A 342 6.22 -20.92 -15.56
N SER A 343 6.37 -21.32 -14.30
CA SER A 343 6.70 -20.42 -13.18
C SER A 343 8.19 -20.14 -13.03
N ILE A 344 9.05 -20.94 -13.67
CA ILE A 344 10.50 -20.90 -13.49
C ILE A 344 11.09 -19.51 -13.79
N PRO A 345 10.77 -18.84 -14.92
CA PRO A 345 11.37 -17.54 -15.23
C PRO A 345 11.07 -16.46 -14.18
N VAL A 346 9.84 -16.47 -13.64
CA VAL A 346 9.42 -15.52 -12.60
C VAL A 346 10.11 -15.80 -11.28
N ILE A 347 10.32 -17.07 -10.94
CA ILE A 347 11.06 -17.47 -9.72
C ILE A 347 12.53 -17.05 -9.85
N VAL A 348 13.15 -17.22 -11.02
CA VAL A 348 14.52 -16.77 -11.28
C VAL A 348 14.63 -15.25 -11.16
N TYR A 349 13.67 -14.50 -11.71
CA TYR A 349 13.61 -13.05 -11.55
C TYR A 349 13.54 -12.64 -10.07
N CYS A 350 12.65 -13.29 -9.30
CA CYS A 350 12.52 -13.03 -7.86
C CYS A 350 13.81 -13.39 -7.11
N PHE A 351 14.46 -14.49 -7.48
CA PHE A 351 15.74 -14.91 -6.89
C PHE A 351 16.83 -13.86 -7.12
N ILE A 352 16.99 -13.38 -8.36
CA ILE A 352 17.96 -12.33 -8.70
C ILE A 352 17.67 -11.06 -7.90
N ALA A 353 16.42 -10.62 -7.84
CA ALA A 353 16.02 -9.46 -7.04
C ALA A 353 16.37 -9.64 -5.55
N THR A 354 16.15 -10.84 -4.98
CA THR A 354 16.50 -11.15 -3.59
C THR A 354 18.01 -11.15 -3.36
N VAL A 355 18.80 -11.68 -4.29
CA VAL A 355 20.27 -11.65 -4.20
C VAL A 355 20.80 -10.21 -4.21
N VAL A 356 20.23 -9.35 -5.07
CA VAL A 356 20.57 -7.92 -5.09
C VAL A 356 20.21 -7.27 -3.75
N MET A 357 19.02 -7.53 -3.21
CA MET A 357 18.61 -7.00 -1.91
C MET A 357 19.49 -7.50 -0.76
N PHE A 358 19.94 -8.76 -0.81
CA PHE A 358 20.90 -9.32 0.14
C PHE A 358 22.21 -8.54 0.13
N TRP A 359 22.79 -8.33 -1.05
CA TRP A 359 24.03 -7.57 -1.21
C TRP A 359 23.91 -6.09 -0.80
N LEU A 360 22.71 -5.52 -0.87
CA LEU A 360 22.47 -4.15 -0.42
C LEU A 360 22.32 -4.02 1.11
N LEU A 361 21.90 -5.09 1.80
CA LEU A 361 21.58 -5.04 3.24
C LEU A 361 22.64 -5.70 4.14
N LEU A 362 23.35 -6.72 3.64
CA LEU A 362 24.39 -7.49 4.33
C LEU A 362 25.73 -7.27 3.64
#